data_AF-A0A5R9FBA3-F1
#
_entry.id   AF-A0A5R9FBA3-F1
#
_cell.length_a   1.000
_cell.length_b   1.000
_cell.length_c   1.000
_cell.angle_alpha   90.00
_cell.angle_beta   90.00
_cell.angle_gamma   90.00
#
_symmetry.space_group_name_H-M   'P 1'
#
loop_
_entity.id
_entity.type
_entity.pdbx_description
1 polymer ?
#
loop_
_entity_poly.entity_id
_entity_poly.type
_entity_poly.pdbx_seq_one_letter_code
_entity_poly.pdbx_strand_id
1 'polypeptide(L)'
;MHCPCELAVHPAGHEPAFNELTDRERQVLILLGGGLPNRALARQLGIAERTVKAHVAHIVGKLGLRTRLEAAVISNVYHNQICPDLHLRDG
;
A
#
# COMPACT_ATOMS: atom_id res chain seq x y z
N MET A 1 17.72 -26.80 -21.34
CA MET A 1 17.90 -26.40 -19.93
C MET A 1 17.08 -25.13 -19.71
N HIS A 2 15.86 -25.27 -19.19
CA HIS A 2 15.04 -24.10 -18.85
C HIS A 2 15.47 -23.58 -17.48
N CYS A 3 15.64 -22.26 -17.38
CA CYS A 3 16.05 -21.57 -16.18
C CYS A 3 14.84 -21.51 -15.22
N PRO A 4 14.96 -21.94 -13.95
CA PRO A 4 13.83 -21.94 -13.01
C PRO A 4 13.38 -20.54 -12.54
N CYS A 5 13.96 -19.44 -13.07
CA CYS A 5 13.52 -18.07 -12.76
C CYS A 5 12.30 -17.60 -13.59
N GLU A 6 11.80 -18.40 -14.53
CA GLU A 6 10.64 -18.05 -15.38
C GLU A 6 9.27 -18.27 -14.69
N LEU A 7 9.27 -18.74 -13.45
CA LEU A 7 8.05 -19.01 -12.64
C LEU A 7 7.82 -17.97 -11.53
N ALA A 8 8.66 -16.95 -11.42
CA ALA A 8 8.52 -15.92 -10.40
C ALA A 8 7.67 -14.74 -10.91
N VAL A 9 6.43 -14.74 -10.43
CA VAL A 9 5.58 -13.56 -10.16
C VAL A 9 4.97 -12.80 -11.34
N HIS A 10 3.88 -13.35 -11.87
CA HIS A 10 2.78 -12.51 -12.38
C HIS A 10 1.49 -12.92 -11.66
N PRO A 11 1.14 -12.28 -10.51
CA PRO A 11 -0.23 -12.39 -10.04
C PRO A 11 -1.12 -11.82 -11.14
N ALA A 12 -1.92 -12.70 -11.71
CA ALA A 12 -2.85 -12.47 -12.79
C ALA A 12 -3.53 -11.09 -12.71
N GLY A 13 -3.23 -10.22 -13.67
CA GLY A 13 -4.17 -9.34 -14.38
C GLY A 13 -5.14 -8.44 -13.61
N HIS A 14 -5.02 -8.25 -12.30
CA HIS A 14 -5.85 -7.34 -11.53
C HIS A 14 -4.99 -6.14 -11.15
N GLU A 15 -5.15 -5.01 -11.85
CA GLU A 15 -4.62 -3.77 -11.31
C GLU A 15 -5.17 -3.60 -9.90
N PRO A 16 -4.33 -3.35 -8.89
CA PRO A 16 -4.78 -3.17 -7.52
C PRO A 16 -5.89 -2.10 -7.51
N ALA A 17 -7.06 -2.47 -7.01
CA ALA A 17 -8.25 -1.65 -7.02
C ALA A 17 -8.14 -0.51 -5.99
N PHE A 18 -7.22 0.43 -6.22
CA PHE A 18 -6.95 1.56 -5.32
C PHE A 18 -8.18 2.43 -5.09
N ASN A 19 -9.17 2.39 -5.98
CA ASN A 19 -10.44 3.09 -5.83
C ASN A 19 -11.32 2.53 -4.68
N GLU A 20 -11.07 1.30 -4.23
CA GLU A 20 -11.79 0.69 -3.09
C GLU A 20 -11.21 1.11 -1.73
N LEU A 21 -10.04 1.75 -1.72
CA LEU A 21 -9.44 2.29 -0.50
C LEU A 21 -10.12 3.60 -0.13
N THR A 22 -10.53 3.68 1.14
CA THR A 22 -10.92 4.96 1.75
C THR A 22 -9.72 5.92 1.79
N ASP A 23 -9.98 7.22 1.90
CA ASP A 23 -8.92 8.23 2.02
C ASP A 23 -7.94 7.90 3.16
N ARG A 24 -8.46 7.35 4.26
CA ARG A 24 -7.65 6.98 5.41
C ARG A 24 -6.77 5.78 5.15
N GLU A 25 -7.29 4.76 4.48
CA GLU A 25 -6.51 3.60 4.06
C GLU A 25 -5.43 3.99 3.04
N ARG A 26 -5.74 4.91 2.12
CA ARG A 26 -4.78 5.46 1.16
C ARG A 26 -3.63 6.18 1.87
N GLN A 27 -3.92 7.05 2.85
CA GLN A 27 -2.90 7.72 3.66
C GLN A 27 -2.01 6.72 4.41
N VAL A 28 -2.61 5.69 5.02
CA VAL A 28 -1.86 4.62 5.71
C VAL A 28 -0.96 3.89 4.72
N LEU A 29 -1.47 3.53 3.54
CA LEU A 29 -0.70 2.84 2.50
C LEU A 29 0.51 3.66 2.03
N ILE A 30 0.33 4.95 1.74
CA ILE A 30 1.42 5.86 1.32
C ILE A 30 2.54 5.89 2.36
N LEU A 31 2.20 6.11 3.63
CA LEU A 31 3.20 6.20 4.69
C LEU A 31 3.84 4.83 4.99
N LEU A 32 3.11 3.74 4.79
CA LEU A 32 3.62 2.37 4.89
C LEU A 32 4.73 2.12 3.85
N GLY A 33 4.60 2.69 2.64
CA GLY A 33 5.62 2.64 1.60
C GLY A 33 6.98 3.19 2.05
N GLY A 34 6.98 4.17 2.97
CA GLY A 34 8.19 4.70 3.61
C GLY A 34 8.85 3.76 4.62
N GLY A 35 8.34 2.54 4.81
CA GLY A 35 8.91 1.53 5.71
C GLY A 35 8.66 1.80 7.20
N LEU A 36 7.77 2.74 7.54
CA LEU A 36 7.52 3.14 8.91
C LEU A 36 6.88 2.01 9.75
N PRO A 37 7.26 1.83 11.02
CA PRO A 37 6.57 0.91 11.92
C PRO A 37 5.19 1.48 12.30
N ASN A 38 4.24 0.60 12.67
CA ASN A 38 2.87 1.00 13.02
C ASN A 38 2.80 2.07 14.11
N ARG A 39 3.73 2.05 15.08
CA ARG A 39 3.81 3.08 16.12
C ARG A 39 4.19 4.45 15.56
N ALA A 40 5.05 4.52 14.54
CA ALA A 40 5.40 5.78 13.89
C ALA A 40 4.25 6.29 13.01
N LEU A 41 3.62 5.39 12.26
CA LEU A 41 2.39 5.70 11.50
C LEU A 41 1.29 6.25 12.40
N ALA A 42 1.04 5.59 13.53
CA ALA A 42 0.06 6.01 14.52
C ALA A 42 0.30 7.44 15.01
N ARG A 43 1.56 7.80 15.30
CA ARG A 43 1.94 9.15 15.70
C ARG A 43 1.72 10.19 14.60
N GLN A 44 2.16 9.91 13.38
CA GLN A 44 1.98 10.84 12.24
C GLN A 44 0.52 11.06 11.90
N LEU A 45 -0.29 10.00 12.04
CA LEU A 45 -1.70 10.01 11.70
C LEU A 45 -2.60 10.45 12.87
N GLY A 46 -2.08 10.60 14.09
CA GLY A 46 -2.86 10.97 15.28
C GLY A 46 -3.87 9.92 15.71
N ILE A 47 -3.58 8.63 15.52
CA ILE A 47 -4.48 7.50 15.86
C ILE A 47 -3.77 6.44 16.69
N ALA A 48 -4.53 5.51 17.28
CA ALA A 48 -3.94 4.40 18.03
C ALA A 48 -3.23 3.39 17.11
N GLU A 49 -2.17 2.75 17.60
CA GLU A 49 -1.44 1.70 16.85
C GLU A 49 -2.33 0.52 16.45
N ARG A 50 -3.30 0.15 17.31
CA ARG A 50 -4.31 -0.88 16.99
C ARG A 50 -5.13 -0.50 15.77
N THR A 51 -5.48 0.79 15.63
CA THR A 51 -6.24 1.30 14.48
C THR A 51 -5.40 1.24 13.20
N VAL A 52 -4.09 1.55 13.27
CA VAL A 52 -3.17 1.34 12.14
C VAL A 52 -3.14 -0.13 11.72
N LYS A 53 -3.04 -1.07 12.67
CA LYS A 53 -3.06 -2.51 12.37
C LYS A 53 -4.35 -2.93 11.65
N ALA A 54 -5.50 -2.41 12.09
CA ALA A 54 -6.78 -2.65 11.43
C ALA A 54 -6.80 -2.10 9.99
N HIS A 55 -6.35 -0.86 9.78
CA HIS A 55 -6.24 -0.29 8.43
C HIS A 55 -5.31 -1.12 7.53
N VAL A 56 -4.14 -1.54 8.02
CA VAL A 56 -3.21 -2.38 7.25
C VAL A 56 -3.86 -3.72 6.88
N ALA A 57 -4.58 -4.35 7.81
CA ALA A 57 -5.30 -5.60 7.52
C ALA A 57 -6.39 -5.41 6.45
N HIS A 58 -7.15 -4.31 6.52
CA HIS A 58 -8.16 -3.99 5.52
C HIS A 58 -7.55 -3.70 4.15
N ILE A 59 -6.45 -2.92 4.09
CA ILE A 59 -5.72 -2.63 2.85
C ILE A 59 -5.23 -3.93 2.20
N VAL A 60 -4.58 -4.79 2.98
CA VAL A 60 -4.08 -6.09 2.51
C VAL A 60 -5.24 -6.93 1.96
N GLY A 61 -6.37 -6.99 2.68
CA GLY A 61 -7.56 -7.70 2.21
C GLY A 61 -8.17 -7.13 0.92
N LYS A 62 -8.36 -5.82 0.85
CA LYS A 62 -8.93 -5.13 -0.32
C LYS A 62 -8.05 -5.27 -1.57
N LEU A 63 -6.73 -5.17 -1.40
CA LEU A 63 -5.78 -5.26 -2.51
C LEU A 63 -5.36 -6.70 -2.84
N GLY A 64 -5.94 -7.72 -2.19
CA GLY A 64 -5.60 -9.12 -2.43
C GLY A 64 -4.16 -9.48 -2.05
N LEU A 65 -3.53 -8.71 -1.16
CA LEU A 65 -2.16 -8.92 -0.71
C LEU A 65 -2.15 -9.90 0.47
N ARG A 66 -0.98 -10.41 0.86
CA ARG A 66 -0.84 -11.34 1.99
C ARG A 66 -0.14 -10.71 3.18
N THR A 67 0.69 -9.71 2.93
CA THR A 67 1.61 -9.18 3.92
C THR A 67 1.70 -7.66 3.88
N ARG A 68 2.11 -7.08 5.03
CA ARG A 68 2.46 -5.66 5.09
C ARG A 68 3.62 -5.28 4.16
N LEU A 69 4.51 -6.23 3.86
CA LEU A 69 5.65 -5.99 2.99
C LEU A 69 5.19 -5.82 1.55
N GLU A 70 4.30 -6.70 1.07
CA GLU A 70 3.65 -6.52 -0.22
C GLU A 70 2.91 -5.18 -0.30
N ALA A 71 2.17 -4.79 0.74
CA ALA A 71 1.52 -3.48 0.77
C ALA A 71 2.52 -2.31 0.69
N ALA A 72 3.65 -2.40 1.39
CA ALA A 72 4.71 -1.38 1.30
C ALA A 72 5.37 -1.33 -0.09
N VAL A 73 5.59 -2.50 -0.72
CA VAL A 73 6.12 -2.57 -2.09
C VAL A 73 5.13 -1.98 -3.08
N ILE A 74 3.85 -2.34 -3.00
CA ILE A 74 2.78 -1.78 -3.83
C ILE A 74 2.71 -0.25 -3.68
N SER A 75 2.80 0.26 -2.45
CA SER A 75 2.85 1.71 -2.22
C SER A 75 4.01 2.40 -2.94
N ASN A 76 5.18 1.76 -3.02
CA ASN A 76 6.34 2.32 -3.70
C ASN A 76 6.21 2.21 -5.22
N VAL A 77 5.83 1.04 -5.73
CA VAL A 77 5.72 0.75 -7.17
C VAL A 77 4.62 1.61 -7.81
N TYR A 78 3.50 1.80 -7.13
CA TYR A 78 2.33 2.54 -7.62
C TYR A 78 2.17 3.91 -6.96
N HIS A 79 3.23 4.48 -6.39
CA HIS A 79 3.18 5.74 -5.65
C HIS A 79 2.43 6.85 -6.40
N ASN A 80 2.65 6.97 -7.71
CA ASN A 80 2.05 7.99 -8.55
C ASN A 80 0.52 7.85 -8.71
N GLN A 81 -0.03 6.65 -8.53
CA GLN A 81 -1.48 6.39 -8.59
C GLN A 81 -2.15 6.50 -7.21
N ILE A 82 -1.38 6.27 -6.14
CA ILE A 82 -1.90 6.25 -4.76
C ILE A 82 -1.83 7.66 -4.15
N CYS A 83 -0.83 8.47 -4.49
CA CYS A 83 -0.69 9.83 -3.98
C CYS A 83 -1.58 10.83 -4.74
N PRO A 84 -2.56 11.47 -4.09
CA PRO A 84 -3.45 12.43 -4.73
C PRO A 84 -2.76 13.78 -5.07
N ASP A 85 -1.55 14.03 -4.54
CA ASP A 85 -0.85 15.32 -4.65
C ASP A 85 -0.23 15.61 -6.02
N LEU A 86 -0.29 14.67 -6.99
CA LEU A 86 0.23 14.93 -8.33
C LEU A 86 -0.65 15.86 -9.19
N HIS A 87 -1.82 16.27 -8.71
CA HIS A 87 -2.70 17.23 -9.41
C HIS A 87 -2.59 18.69 -8.91
N LEU A 88 -1.63 19.01 -8.03
CA LEU A 88 -1.44 20.35 -7.47
C LEU A 88 -0.15 21.05 -7.95
N ARG A 89 0.46 20.60 -9.06
CA ARG A 89 1.68 21.23 -9.64
C ARG A 89 1.48 21.95 -10.98
N ASP A 90 0.27 21.95 -11.52
CA ASP A 90 -0.10 22.81 -12.65
C ASP A 90 -0.83 24.06 -12.12
N GLY A 91 -0.07 25.00 -11.59
CA GLY A 91 -0.52 26.33 -11.16
C GLY A 91 0.56 27.35 -11.41
#